data_AF-A0A7W0M2D4-F1
#
_entry.id   AF-A0A7W0M2D4-F1
#
_cell.length_a   1.000
_cell.length_b   1.000
_cell.length_c   1.000
_cell.angle_alpha   90.00
_cell.angle_beta   90.00
_cell.angle_gamma   90.00
#
_symmetry.space_group_name_H-M   'P 1'
#
loop_
_entity.id
_entity.type
_entity.pdbx_description
1 polymer ?
#
loop_
_entity_poly.entity_id
_entity_poly.type
_entity_poly.pdbx_seq_one_letter_code
_entity_poly.pdbx_strand_id
1 'polypeptide(L)'
;MSEPGTGPNTGSTSLAGSDSTTRAQEPSTGQLVSALSEQTSQLVRSELELAKAEMSAKAKHAGVGAGMFGGAGVVALYGLGALIATIILALSLVLAPWLAALIVTVVLFAIAGVVALMGKKQVTKATPAAPQETIDSVKKDIATAKRDRTS
;
A
#
# COMPACT_ATOMS: atom_id res chain seq x y z
N MET A 1 65.08 70.41 6.41
CA MET A 1 66.44 70.46 5.83
C MET A 1 66.45 69.50 4.65
N SER A 2 66.64 70.06 3.45
CA SER A 2 67.10 69.41 2.20
C SER A 2 66.18 68.42 1.45
N GLU A 3 65.82 68.89 0.25
CA GLU A 3 65.20 68.35 -0.97
C GLU A 3 66.04 67.23 -1.69
N PRO A 4 65.83 66.86 -3.00
CA PRO A 4 64.65 66.53 -3.82
C PRO A 4 64.83 65.26 -4.74
N GLY A 5 63.72 64.79 -5.34
CA GLY A 5 63.56 64.58 -6.79
C GLY A 5 64.27 63.46 -7.55
N THR A 6 63.50 62.56 -8.19
CA THR A 6 63.66 62.26 -9.63
C THR A 6 62.40 61.62 -10.26
N GLY A 7 61.84 62.30 -11.26
CA GLY A 7 61.41 61.66 -12.53
C GLY A 7 60.00 61.07 -12.64
N PRO A 8 59.15 61.57 -13.57
CA PRO A 8 57.84 61.00 -13.89
C PRO A 8 57.98 59.89 -14.94
N ASN A 9 57.40 58.72 -14.70
CA ASN A 9 57.19 57.75 -15.78
C ASN A 9 55.75 57.87 -16.29
N THR A 10 55.61 58.70 -17.32
CA THR A 10 54.47 58.74 -18.23
C THR A 10 54.38 57.43 -19.01
N GLY A 11 53.57 56.50 -18.51
CA GLY A 11 52.98 55.40 -19.27
C GLY A 11 51.53 55.74 -19.57
N SER A 12 51.29 56.14 -20.81
CA SER A 12 50.02 56.44 -21.43
C SER A 12 48.94 55.39 -21.20
N THR A 13 47.74 55.89 -20.87
CA THR A 13 46.47 55.54 -21.51
C THR A 13 46.41 54.18 -22.22
N SER A 14 45.79 53.20 -21.55
CA SER A 14 44.91 52.23 -22.21
C SER A 14 43.65 52.07 -21.36
N LEU A 15 42.76 53.04 -21.51
CA LEU A 15 41.33 52.87 -21.26
C LEU A 15 40.79 52.07 -22.46
N ALA A 16 40.89 50.75 -22.40
CA ALA A 16 40.21 49.86 -23.33
C ALA A 16 39.58 48.75 -22.51
N GLY A 17 38.25 48.72 -22.56
CA GLY A 17 37.40 47.95 -21.69
C GLY A 17 37.77 46.48 -21.63
N SER A 18 38.01 46.03 -20.41
CA SER A 18 37.59 44.70 -19.99
C SER A 18 36.41 44.88 -19.05
N ASP A 19 35.38 45.55 -19.54
CA ASP A 19 34.00 45.17 -19.23
C ASP A 19 33.80 43.75 -19.77
N SER A 20 34.51 42.77 -19.20
CA SER A 20 33.93 41.47 -18.96
C SER A 20 32.93 41.65 -17.81
N THR A 21 31.95 42.52 -18.03
CA THR A 21 30.59 42.18 -17.69
C THR A 21 30.46 40.75 -18.16
N THR A 22 30.41 39.82 -17.21
CA THR A 22 29.65 38.60 -17.37
C THR A 22 28.32 39.08 -17.93
N ARG A 23 28.23 39.19 -19.26
CA ARG A 23 27.01 39.45 -19.97
C ARG A 23 26.23 38.21 -19.59
N ALA A 24 25.38 38.38 -18.59
CA ALA A 24 24.38 37.40 -18.21
C ALA A 24 23.71 37.04 -19.53
N GLN A 25 24.14 35.92 -20.11
CA GLN A 25 23.44 35.34 -21.22
C GLN A 25 22.12 34.95 -20.58
N GLU A 26 21.11 35.79 -20.81
CA GLU A 26 19.72 35.48 -20.54
C GLU A 26 19.53 34.01 -20.95
N PRO A 27 19.21 33.12 -19.99
CA PRO A 27 19.14 31.69 -20.28
C PRO A 27 18.20 31.50 -21.47
N SER A 28 18.68 30.78 -22.48
CA SER A 28 17.88 30.59 -23.69
C SER A 28 16.59 29.86 -23.31
N THR A 29 15.51 30.08 -24.05
CA THR A 29 14.22 29.42 -23.79
C THR A 29 14.37 27.88 -23.71
N GLY A 30 15.31 27.31 -24.46
CA GLY A 30 15.65 25.89 -24.38
C GLY A 30 16.31 25.47 -23.05
N GLN A 31 17.17 26.31 -22.46
CA GLN A 31 17.77 26.05 -21.15
C GLN A 31 16.75 26.12 -20.01
N LEU A 32 15.78 27.06 -20.09
CA LEU A 32 14.70 27.16 -19.10
C LEU A 32 13.75 25.96 -19.15
N VAL A 33 13.38 25.51 -20.37
CA VAL A 33 12.57 24.30 -20.56
C VAL A 33 13.30 23.06 -20.06
N SER A 34 14.60 22.93 -20.33
CA SER A 34 15.43 21.85 -19.80
C SER A 34 15.46 21.87 -18.27
N ALA A 35 15.69 23.04 -17.66
CA ALA A 35 15.75 23.17 -16.21
C ALA A 35 14.41 22.89 -15.51
N LEU A 36 13.28 23.27 -16.12
CA LEU A 36 11.94 22.95 -15.61
C LEU A 36 11.63 21.46 -15.75
N SER A 37 12.03 20.84 -16.87
CA SER A 37 11.89 19.39 -17.07
C SER A 37 12.72 18.61 -16.04
N GLU A 38 13.95 19.05 -15.78
CA GLU A 38 14.83 18.47 -14.76
C GLU A 38 14.20 18.58 -13.36
N GLN A 39 13.69 19.76 -12.99
CA GLN A 39 13.04 19.98 -11.69
C GLN A 39 11.76 19.16 -11.53
N THR A 40 10.94 19.08 -12.58
CA THR A 40 9.71 18.28 -12.56
C THR A 40 10.03 16.80 -12.40
N SER A 41 11.04 16.30 -13.12
CA SER A 41 11.53 14.92 -13.00
C SER A 41 12.06 14.62 -11.58
N GLN A 42 12.81 15.56 -10.99
CA GLN A 42 13.28 15.44 -9.62
C GLN A 42 12.13 15.41 -8.61
N LEU A 43 11.13 16.28 -8.74
CA LEU A 43 9.97 16.31 -7.85
C LEU A 43 9.18 15.00 -7.91
N VAL A 44 8.89 14.51 -9.11
CA VAL A 44 8.19 13.22 -9.31
C VAL A 44 8.99 12.09 -8.67
N ARG A 45 10.32 12.07 -8.86
CA ARG A 45 11.18 11.06 -8.22
C ARG A 45 11.15 11.16 -6.70
N SER A 46 11.15 12.36 -6.13
CA SER A 46 11.04 12.58 -4.68
C SER A 46 9.70 12.12 -4.12
N GLU A 47 8.58 12.42 -4.78
CA GLU A 47 7.26 11.93 -4.37
C GLU A 47 7.19 10.40 -4.43
N LEU A 48 7.79 9.79 -5.45
CA LEU A 48 7.88 8.33 -5.55
C LEU A 48 8.74 7.74 -4.44
N GLU A 49 9.89 8.32 -4.12
CA GLU A 49 10.73 7.84 -3.00
C GLU A 49 10.02 8.00 -1.65
N LEU A 50 9.29 9.09 -1.44
CA LEU A 50 8.47 9.29 -0.24
C LEU A 50 7.34 8.26 -0.17
N ALA A 51 6.60 8.07 -1.25
CA ALA A 51 5.52 7.09 -1.34
C ALA A 51 6.03 5.66 -1.11
N LYS A 52 7.20 5.31 -1.66
CA LYS A 52 7.88 4.04 -1.39
C LYS A 52 8.24 3.89 0.09
N ALA A 53 8.77 4.93 0.72
CA ALA A 53 9.12 4.91 2.14
C ALA A 53 7.88 4.71 3.02
N GLU A 54 6.80 5.45 2.75
CA GLU A 54 5.53 5.33 3.47
C GLU A 54 4.89 3.95 3.23
N MET A 55 4.87 3.46 1.99
CA MET A 55 4.34 2.14 1.65
C MET A 55 5.15 1.03 2.32
N SER A 56 6.48 1.14 2.35
CA SER A 56 7.36 0.19 3.03
C SER A 56 7.10 0.16 4.54
N ALA A 57 6.95 1.33 5.16
CA ALA A 57 6.60 1.42 6.58
C ALA A 57 5.23 0.78 6.86
N LYS A 58 4.20 1.10 6.07
CA LYS A 58 2.87 0.49 6.16
C LYS A 58 2.92 -1.03 5.96
N ALA A 59 3.68 -1.50 4.97
CA ALA A 59 3.85 -2.93 4.69
C ALA A 59 4.55 -3.66 5.84
N LYS A 60 5.57 -3.05 6.46
CA LYS A 60 6.24 -3.62 7.63
C LYS A 60 5.29 -3.72 8.82
N HIS A 61 4.53 -2.67 9.12
CA HIS A 61 3.55 -2.70 10.21
C HIS A 61 2.44 -3.72 9.96
N ALA A 62 1.91 -3.77 8.73
CA ALA A 62 0.94 -4.78 8.33
C ALA A 62 1.51 -6.19 8.43
N GLY A 63 2.76 -6.40 7.99
CA GLY A 63 3.45 -7.69 8.05
C GLY A 63 3.70 -8.17 9.48
N VAL A 64 4.14 -7.28 10.37
CA VAL A 64 4.29 -7.60 11.81
C VAL A 64 2.92 -7.91 12.42
N GLY A 65 1.90 -7.12 12.13
CA GLY A 65 0.54 -7.36 12.61
C GLY A 65 -0.01 -8.72 12.14
N ALA A 66 0.14 -9.03 10.85
CA ALA A 66 -0.25 -10.31 10.27
C ALA A 66 0.54 -11.48 10.89
N GLY A 67 1.86 -11.30 11.11
CA GLY A 67 2.70 -12.30 11.77
C GLY A 67 2.29 -12.55 13.23
N MET A 68 2.03 -11.50 14.00
CA MET A 68 1.54 -11.59 15.37
C MET A 68 0.16 -12.25 15.44
N PHE A 69 -0.76 -11.86 14.57
CA PHE A 69 -2.11 -12.45 14.53
C PHE A 69 -2.06 -13.91 14.08
N GLY A 70 -1.23 -14.24 13.08
CA GLY A 70 -0.97 -15.61 12.67
C GLY A 70 -0.38 -16.46 13.80
N GLY A 71 0.65 -15.94 14.48
CA GLY A 71 1.27 -16.60 15.63
C GLY A 71 0.29 -16.80 16.78
N ALA A 72 -0.50 -15.77 17.13
CA ALA A 72 -1.55 -15.87 18.14
C ALA A 72 -2.62 -16.91 17.75
N GLY A 73 -2.98 -16.98 16.47
CA GLY A 73 -3.90 -18.00 15.95
C GLY A 73 -3.38 -19.42 16.14
N VAL A 74 -2.09 -19.67 15.87
CA VAL A 74 -1.46 -20.98 16.11
C VAL A 74 -1.45 -21.32 17.60
N VAL A 75 -1.06 -20.39 18.46
CA VAL A 75 -1.07 -20.59 19.93
C VAL A 75 -2.48 -20.86 20.43
N ALA A 76 -3.48 -20.11 19.96
CA ALA A 76 -4.88 -20.30 20.31
C ALA A 76 -5.40 -21.67 19.84
N LEU A 77 -4.98 -22.16 18.68
CA LEU A 77 -5.33 -23.50 18.18
C LEU A 77 -4.79 -24.61 19.09
N TYR A 78 -3.52 -24.51 19.52
CA TYR A 78 -2.96 -25.44 20.51
C TYR A 78 -3.66 -25.33 21.87
N GLY A 79 -3.95 -24.11 22.32
CA GLY A 79 -4.68 -23.86 23.57
C GLY A 79 -6.08 -24.46 23.56
N LEU A 80 -6.80 -24.36 22.44
CA LEU A 80 -8.10 -25.00 22.27
C LEU A 80 -7.98 -26.53 22.29
N GLY A 81 -6.98 -27.10 21.64
CA GLY A 81 -6.70 -28.54 21.72
C GLY A 81 -6.40 -29.02 23.13
N ALA A 82 -5.59 -28.27 23.89
CA ALA A 82 -5.31 -28.54 25.29
C ALA A 82 -6.58 -28.46 26.15
N LEU A 83 -7.42 -27.44 25.94
CA LEU A 83 -8.69 -27.30 26.64
C LEU A 83 -9.65 -28.47 26.36
N ILE A 84 -9.76 -28.89 25.09
CA ILE A 84 -10.55 -30.07 24.72
C ILE A 84 -10.03 -31.31 25.47
N ALA A 85 -8.71 -31.52 25.49
CA ALA A 85 -8.10 -32.62 26.23
C ALA A 85 -8.40 -32.52 27.75
N THR A 86 -8.33 -31.32 28.34
CA THR A 86 -8.69 -31.09 29.75
C THR A 86 -10.14 -31.48 30.03
N ILE A 87 -11.09 -31.12 29.16
CA ILE A 87 -12.50 -31.48 29.32
C ILE A 87 -12.67 -33.00 29.24
N ILE A 88 -12.03 -33.65 28.28
CA ILE A 88 -12.08 -35.13 28.14
C ILE A 88 -11.54 -35.79 29.40
N LEU A 89 -10.38 -35.34 29.90
CA LEU A 89 -9.76 -35.89 31.10
C LEU A 89 -10.64 -35.65 32.34
N ALA A 90 -11.22 -34.48 32.49
CA ALA A 90 -12.14 -34.17 33.58
C ALA A 90 -13.39 -35.07 33.56
N LEU A 91 -14.00 -35.28 32.38
CA LEU A 91 -15.12 -36.20 32.22
C LEU A 91 -14.72 -37.67 32.44
N SER A 92 -13.49 -38.03 32.12
CA SER A 92 -12.97 -39.39 32.33
C SER A 92 -12.82 -39.77 33.81
N LEU A 93 -12.91 -38.80 34.73
CA LEU A 93 -12.96 -39.08 36.17
C LEU A 93 -14.23 -39.83 36.59
N VAL A 94 -15.30 -39.73 35.79
CA VAL A 94 -16.62 -40.32 36.08
C VAL A 94 -17.16 -41.19 34.95
N LEU A 95 -16.49 -41.23 33.79
CA LEU A 95 -16.89 -41.97 32.59
C LEU A 95 -15.68 -42.71 31.99
N ALA A 96 -15.93 -43.72 31.15
CA ALA A 96 -14.86 -44.33 30.37
C ALA A 96 -14.22 -43.29 29.42
N PRO A 97 -12.87 -43.27 29.25
CA PRO A 97 -12.18 -42.25 28.46
C PRO A 97 -12.68 -42.12 27.01
N TRP A 98 -13.02 -43.25 26.37
CA TRP A 98 -13.54 -43.25 25.00
C TRP A 98 -14.92 -42.58 24.91
N LEU A 99 -15.76 -42.74 25.94
CA LEU A 99 -17.10 -42.16 25.97
C LEU A 99 -17.04 -40.66 26.25
N ALA A 100 -16.15 -40.23 27.14
CA ALA A 100 -15.86 -38.81 27.36
C ALA A 100 -15.40 -38.12 26.07
N ALA A 101 -14.45 -38.73 25.35
CA ALA A 101 -13.99 -38.22 24.06
C ALA A 101 -15.13 -38.15 23.03
N LEU A 102 -16.01 -39.16 22.97
CA LEU A 102 -17.14 -39.18 22.04
C LEU A 102 -18.16 -38.06 22.34
N ILE A 103 -18.49 -37.84 23.62
CA ILE A 103 -19.42 -36.77 24.03
C ILE A 103 -18.87 -35.40 23.63
N VAL A 104 -17.61 -35.12 23.95
CA VAL A 104 -16.97 -33.84 23.60
C VAL A 104 -16.94 -33.66 22.07
N THR A 105 -16.64 -34.73 21.32
CA THR A 105 -16.67 -34.71 19.85
C THR A 105 -18.05 -34.30 19.33
N VAL A 106 -19.12 -34.95 19.79
CA VAL A 106 -20.50 -34.65 19.34
C VAL A 106 -20.87 -33.20 19.64
N VAL A 107 -20.54 -32.69 20.84
CA VAL A 107 -20.81 -31.30 21.22
C VAL A 107 -20.08 -30.32 20.32
N LEU A 108 -18.79 -30.55 20.03
CA LEU A 108 -18.01 -29.69 19.14
C LEU A 108 -18.57 -29.69 17.71
N PHE A 109 -18.94 -30.86 17.16
CA PHE A 109 -19.56 -30.94 15.83
C PHE A 109 -20.93 -30.26 15.79
N ALA A 110 -21.73 -30.33 16.86
CA ALA A 110 -22.98 -29.60 16.94
C ALA A 110 -22.76 -28.08 16.90
N ILE A 111 -21.81 -27.57 17.71
CA ILE A 111 -21.43 -26.15 17.71
C ILE A 111 -20.92 -25.73 16.32
N ALA A 112 -20.01 -26.51 15.73
CA ALA A 112 -19.47 -26.25 14.40
C ALA A 112 -20.58 -26.22 13.33
N GLY A 113 -21.53 -27.15 13.40
CA GLY A 113 -22.71 -27.17 12.53
C GLY A 113 -23.54 -25.89 12.65
N VAL A 114 -23.84 -25.44 13.88
CA VAL A 114 -24.58 -24.19 14.11
C VAL A 114 -23.83 -22.98 13.55
N VAL A 115 -22.53 -22.85 13.86
CA VAL A 115 -21.68 -21.75 13.37
C VAL A 115 -21.61 -21.77 11.84
N ALA A 116 -21.43 -22.93 11.22
CA ALA A 116 -21.41 -23.08 9.76
C ALA A 116 -22.75 -22.69 9.12
N LEU A 117 -23.87 -23.07 9.72
CA LEU A 117 -25.20 -22.68 9.24
C LEU A 117 -25.44 -21.17 9.37
N MET A 118 -25.00 -20.55 10.48
CA MET A 118 -25.08 -19.09 10.65
C MET A 118 -24.18 -18.36 9.66
N GLY A 119 -22.94 -18.84 9.46
CA GLY A 119 -22.01 -18.33 8.48
C GLY A 119 -22.58 -18.41 7.06
N LYS A 120 -23.12 -19.56 6.67
CA LYS A 120 -23.81 -19.74 5.38
C LYS A 120 -24.95 -18.73 5.22
N LYS A 121 -25.80 -18.55 6.23
CA LYS A 121 -26.89 -17.56 6.18
C LYS A 121 -26.36 -16.13 5.98
N GLN A 122 -25.26 -15.75 6.62
CA GLN A 122 -24.67 -14.43 6.45
C GLN A 122 -24.04 -14.25 5.07
N VAL A 123 -23.30 -15.24 4.57
CA VAL A 123 -22.73 -15.20 3.21
C VAL A 123 -23.84 -15.15 2.16
N THR A 124 -24.90 -15.95 2.29
CA THR A 124 -26.04 -15.93 1.36
C THR A 124 -26.83 -14.61 1.43
N LYS A 125 -26.87 -13.93 2.56
CA LYS A 125 -27.47 -12.58 2.68
C LYS A 125 -26.57 -11.48 2.12
N ALA A 126 -25.26 -11.62 2.28
CA ALA A 126 -24.26 -10.65 1.80
C ALA A 126 -23.94 -10.79 0.31
N THR A 127 -24.31 -11.93 -0.29
CA THR A 127 -24.29 -12.11 -1.75
C THR A 127 -25.63 -11.60 -2.28
N PRO A 128 -25.70 -10.49 -3.03
CA PRO A 128 -26.90 -10.20 -3.79
C PRO A 128 -27.11 -11.40 -4.71
N ALA A 129 -28.24 -12.10 -4.62
CA ALA A 129 -28.73 -12.80 -5.80
C ALA A 129 -28.65 -11.75 -6.92
N ALA A 130 -27.77 -11.97 -7.91
CA ALA A 130 -27.42 -10.97 -8.92
C ALA A 130 -28.67 -10.15 -9.27
N PRO A 131 -28.66 -8.80 -9.16
CA PRO A 131 -29.88 -8.02 -9.31
C PRO A 131 -30.54 -8.44 -10.61
N GLN A 132 -31.75 -8.99 -10.55
CA GLN A 132 -32.44 -9.44 -11.76
C GLN A 132 -32.54 -8.28 -12.77
N GLU A 133 -32.70 -7.06 -12.25
CA GLU A 133 -32.58 -5.77 -12.95
C GLU A 133 -31.30 -5.63 -13.80
N THR A 134 -30.13 -6.03 -13.28
CA THR A 134 -28.84 -5.93 -14.01
C THR A 134 -28.69 -7.01 -15.07
N ILE A 135 -29.26 -8.20 -14.84
CA ILE A 135 -29.26 -9.26 -15.85
C ILE A 135 -30.23 -8.91 -16.99
N ASP A 136 -31.38 -8.31 -16.66
CA ASP A 136 -32.39 -7.91 -17.64
C ASP A 136 -31.96 -6.66 -18.42
N SER A 137 -31.24 -5.71 -17.81
CA SER A 137 -30.66 -4.57 -18.53
C SER A 137 -29.58 -5.01 -19.52
N VAL A 138 -28.67 -5.92 -19.12
CA VAL A 138 -27.64 -6.47 -20.01
C VAL A 138 -28.25 -7.28 -21.16
N LYS A 139 -29.32 -8.05 -20.91
CA LYS A 139 -30.06 -8.76 -21.99
C LYS A 139 -30.72 -7.79 -22.96
N LYS A 140 -31.28 -6.68 -22.46
CA LYS A 140 -31.92 -5.64 -23.27
C LYS A 140 -30.91 -4.87 -24.12
N ASP A 141 -29.72 -4.62 -23.59
CA ASP A 141 -28.62 -3.96 -24.30
C ASP A 141 -28.06 -4.85 -25.42
N ILE A 142 -27.91 -6.16 -25.16
CA ILE A 142 -27.50 -7.13 -26.19
C ILE A 142 -28.57 -7.26 -27.29
N ALA A 143 -29.86 -7.24 -26.93
CA ALA A 143 -30.96 -7.29 -27.91
C ALA A 143 -31.02 -6.04 -28.79
N THR A 144 -30.66 -4.87 -28.24
CA THR A 144 -30.63 -3.60 -28.97
C THR A 144 -29.43 -3.55 -29.92
N ALA A 145 -28.23 -3.90 -29.44
CA ALA A 145 -27.02 -3.96 -30.26
C ALA A 145 -27.09 -4.98 -31.41
N LYS A 146 -27.89 -6.05 -31.25
CA LYS A 146 -28.12 -7.04 -32.31
C LYS A 146 -29.09 -6.53 -33.39
N ARG A 147 -29.98 -5.59 -33.05
CA ARG A 147 -30.95 -4.99 -33.98
C ARG A 147 -30.29 -3.98 -34.92
N ASP A 148 -29.38 -3.16 -34.37
CA ASP A 148 -28.64 -2.12 -35.10
C ASP A 148 -27.60 -2.68 -36.08
N ARG A 149 -27.24 -3.97 -35.96
CA ARG A 149 -26.30 -4.64 -36.88
C ARG A 149 -26.96 -5.24 -38.11
N THR A 150 -28.29 -5.28 -38.15
CA THR A 150 -29.09 -5.96 -39.19
C THR A 150 -29.99 -5.04 -40.01
N SER A 151 -29.92 -3.72 -39.78
CA SER A 151 -30.56 -2.67 -40.59
C SER A 151 -29.52 -1.91 -41.39
#